data_AF-Q0RLW4-F1
#
_entry.id   AF-Q0RLW4-F1
#
_cell.length_a   1.000
_cell.length_b   1.000
_cell.length_c   1.000
_cell.angle_alpha   90.00
_cell.angle_beta   90.00
_cell.angle_gamma   90.00
#
_symmetry.space_group_name_H-M   'P 1'
#
loop_
_entity.id
_entity.type
_entity.pdbx_description
1 polymer ?
#
loop_
_entity_poly.entity_id
_entity_poly.type
_entity_poly.pdbx_seq_one_letter_code
_entity_poly.pdbx_strand_id
1 'polypeptide(L)'
;MVRSLRDIMVDVTDDALSAFGLRPPVEVEPDRPPVTFAYLVQVSSDGSRWVADRTEPSGGFEHSSDTAAQVARQVLHRRFVQLRADEDARWRDLWFRADVWSLDQSAGPGHAGRPAPPAVPAGWALSGRHLQTHGITPDAVEVRTPAQVRREVGR
;
A
#
# COMPACT_ATOMS: atom_id res chain seq x y z
N MET A 1 31.19 24.27 50.62
CA MET A 1 32.30 24.48 49.67
C MET A 1 32.97 23.13 49.40
N VAL A 2 32.53 22.39 48.37
CA VAL A 2 33.28 21.26 47.76
C VAL A 2 32.89 21.22 46.28
N ARG A 3 33.90 21.15 45.40
CA ARG A 3 33.86 21.36 43.96
C ARG A 3 33.24 20.18 43.19
N SER A 4 32.49 20.52 42.13
CA SER A 4 31.91 19.63 41.12
C SER A 4 32.99 19.25 40.10
N LEU A 5 33.18 17.94 39.87
CA LEU A 5 34.10 17.37 38.88
C LEU A 5 33.38 17.21 37.54
N ARG A 6 33.65 18.14 36.62
CA ARG A 6 33.56 17.88 35.18
C ARG A 6 34.87 17.21 34.73
N ASP A 7 34.75 16.46 33.63
CA ASP A 7 35.80 15.88 32.78
C ASP A 7 36.34 14.49 33.16
N ILE A 8 35.63 13.45 32.69
CA ILE A 8 36.28 12.33 32.00
C ILE A 8 35.48 12.05 30.72
N MET A 9 35.96 12.65 29.64
CA MET A 9 35.61 12.36 28.27
C MET A 9 36.31 11.05 27.88
N VAL A 10 35.55 10.01 27.57
CA VAL A 10 36.05 8.90 26.74
C VAL A 10 34.98 8.59 25.71
N ASP A 11 35.24 9.07 24.49
CA ASP A 11 34.68 8.55 23.25
C ASP A 11 34.76 7.02 23.26
N VAL A 12 33.64 6.36 23.54
CA VAL A 12 33.48 4.95 23.19
C VAL A 12 33.01 4.94 21.75
N THR A 13 34.01 4.89 20.85
CA THR A 13 33.84 4.64 19.42
C THR A 13 32.93 3.43 19.19
N ASP A 14 31.93 3.65 18.33
CA ASP A 14 30.89 2.74 17.85
C ASP A 14 31.43 1.35 17.37
N ASP A 15 32.72 1.26 17.03
CA ASP A 15 33.38 0.02 16.63
C ASP A 15 33.51 -1.04 17.74
N ALA A 16 33.41 -0.68 19.01
CA ALA A 16 33.50 -1.64 20.12
C ALA A 16 32.21 -2.46 20.31
N LEU A 17 31.06 -1.99 19.83
CA LEU A 17 29.76 -2.66 19.99
C LEU A 17 29.55 -3.78 18.96
N SER A 18 30.20 -3.72 17.81
CA SER A 18 30.13 -4.77 16.79
C SER A 18 30.79 -6.09 17.22
N ALA A 19 31.75 -6.05 18.16
CA ALA A 19 32.45 -7.24 18.66
C ALA A 19 31.62 -8.09 19.66
N PHE A 20 30.55 -7.54 20.22
CA PHE A 20 29.72 -8.23 21.23
C PHE A 20 28.47 -8.91 20.68
N GLY A 21 28.27 -8.96 19.35
CA GLY A 21 27.11 -9.62 18.75
C GLY A 21 25.77 -9.00 19.15
N LEU A 22 25.78 -7.82 19.78
CA LEU A 22 24.60 -7.04 20.12
C LEU A 22 24.20 -6.26 18.88
N ARG A 23 23.56 -6.97 17.95
CA ARG A 23 22.78 -6.34 16.89
C ARG A 23 21.82 -5.36 17.60
N PRO A 24 21.75 -4.07 17.20
CA PRO A 24 20.72 -3.19 17.75
C PRO A 24 19.38 -3.91 17.58
N PRO A 25 18.48 -3.86 18.58
CA PRO A 25 17.18 -4.48 18.44
C PRO A 25 16.62 -3.99 17.12
N VAL A 26 16.38 -4.93 16.19
CA VAL A 26 15.53 -4.64 15.05
C VAL A 26 14.28 -4.08 15.68
N GLU A 27 14.03 -2.79 15.51
CA GLU A 27 12.76 -2.19 15.88
C GLU A 27 11.73 -3.03 15.13
N VAL A 28 11.12 -3.96 15.87
CA VAL A 28 9.99 -4.72 15.38
C VAL A 28 8.93 -3.65 15.23
N GLU A 29 8.77 -3.17 13.99
CA GLU A 29 7.72 -2.24 13.63
C GLU A 29 6.45 -2.78 14.27
N PRO A 30 5.75 -2.01 15.12
CA PRO A 30 4.63 -2.53 15.88
C PRO A 30 3.66 -3.18 14.91
N ASP A 31 3.22 -4.40 15.24
CA ASP A 31 2.27 -5.18 14.45
C ASP A 31 1.04 -4.31 14.17
N ARG A 32 0.98 -3.72 12.97
CA ARG A 32 -0.04 -2.74 12.64
C ARG A 32 -1.36 -3.49 12.59
N PRO A 33 -2.41 -3.03 13.28
CA PRO A 33 -3.71 -3.69 13.20
C PRO A 33 -4.16 -3.73 11.73
N PRO A 34 -4.68 -4.88 11.26
CA PRO A 34 -5.06 -5.01 9.86
C PRO A 34 -6.22 -4.07 9.54
N VAL A 35 -6.10 -3.36 8.43
CA VAL A 35 -7.09 -2.41 7.92
C VAL A 35 -7.70 -2.97 6.64
N THR A 36 -8.95 -2.59 6.39
CA THR A 36 -9.59 -2.90 5.10
C THR A 36 -9.25 -1.81 4.10
N PHE A 37 -8.70 -2.20 2.96
CA PHE A 37 -8.45 -1.33 1.83
C PHE A 37 -9.46 -1.61 0.73
N ALA A 38 -10.00 -0.56 0.09
CA ALA A 38 -10.61 -0.68 -1.22
C ALA A 38 -9.54 -0.46 -2.30
N TYR A 39 -9.64 -1.16 -3.43
CA TYR A 39 -8.75 -0.94 -4.57
C TYR A 39 -9.48 -0.89 -5.90
N LEU A 40 -8.84 -0.25 -6.89
CA LEU A 40 -9.25 -0.25 -8.29
C LEU A 40 -8.02 -0.36 -9.19
N VAL A 41 -8.02 -1.36 -10.06
CA VAL A 41 -7.06 -1.53 -11.16
C VAL A 41 -7.61 -0.84 -12.40
N GLN A 42 -6.74 -0.06 -13.02
CA GLN A 42 -7.03 0.69 -14.23
C GLN A 42 -5.95 0.47 -15.27
N VAL A 43 -6.32 0.66 -16.53
CA VAL A 43 -5.43 0.60 -17.67
C VAL A 43 -5.47 1.89 -18.48
N SER A 44 -4.37 2.17 -19.16
CA SER A 44 -4.26 3.28 -20.10
C SER A 44 -3.39 2.90 -21.29
N SER A 45 -3.69 3.42 -22.48
CA SER A 45 -2.84 3.25 -23.67
C SER A 45 -1.65 4.20 -23.68
N ASP A 46 -1.74 5.34 -22.98
CA ASP A 46 -0.77 6.43 -23.08
C ASP A 46 -0.39 7.07 -21.73
N GLY A 47 -1.01 6.63 -20.63
CA GLY A 47 -0.82 7.18 -19.29
C GLY A 47 -1.62 8.46 -19.00
N SER A 48 -2.34 9.01 -19.99
CA SER A 48 -3.10 10.26 -19.85
C SER A 48 -4.54 10.01 -19.38
N ARG A 49 -5.20 8.99 -19.93
CA ARG A 49 -6.57 8.62 -19.61
C ARG A 49 -6.64 7.20 -19.07
N TRP A 50 -7.24 7.06 -17.90
CA TRP A 50 -7.36 5.79 -17.19
C TRP A 50 -8.80 5.30 -17.23
N VAL A 51 -8.98 4.02 -17.53
CA VAL A 51 -10.26 3.32 -17.46
C VAL A 51 -10.11 2.10 -16.56
N ALA A 52 -11.17 1.71 -15.86
CA ALA A 52 -11.14 0.47 -15.10
C ALA A 52 -10.71 -0.70 -16.01
N ASP A 53 -9.84 -1.56 -15.48
CA ASP A 53 -9.48 -2.80 -16.16
C ASP A 53 -10.78 -3.57 -16.49
N ARG A 54 -10.83 -4.21 -17.65
CA ARG A 54 -12.03 -4.93 -18.10
C ARG A 54 -12.09 -6.36 -17.56
N THR A 55 -10.98 -6.88 -17.03
CA THR A 55 -11.01 -8.16 -16.32
C THR A 55 -11.61 -7.98 -14.94
N GLU A 56 -12.66 -8.75 -14.65
CA GLU A 56 -13.29 -8.74 -13.33
C GLU A 56 -12.63 -9.78 -12.40
N PRO A 57 -12.42 -9.44 -11.12
CA PRO A 57 -12.70 -8.14 -10.52
C PRO A 57 -11.64 -7.08 -10.87
N SER A 58 -12.09 -5.95 -11.43
CA SER A 58 -11.22 -4.80 -11.70
C SER A 58 -10.95 -3.96 -10.45
N GLY A 59 -11.73 -4.16 -9.40
CA GLY A 59 -11.55 -3.57 -8.08
C GLY A 59 -12.17 -4.46 -7.03
N GLY A 60 -11.79 -4.25 -5.78
CA GLY A 60 -12.23 -5.09 -4.68
C GLY A 60 -11.76 -4.57 -3.34
N PHE A 61 -11.69 -5.48 -2.37
CA PHE A 61 -11.24 -5.19 -1.02
C PHE A 61 -10.03 -6.05 -0.67
N GLU A 62 -9.15 -5.50 0.14
CA GLU A 62 -8.03 -6.17 0.76
C GLU A 62 -8.07 -5.98 2.27
N HIS A 63 -7.74 -7.00 3.03
CA HIS A 63 -7.60 -6.88 4.48
C HIS A 63 -6.16 -7.20 4.84
N SER A 64 -5.40 -6.17 5.23
CA SER A 64 -3.95 -6.31 5.43
C SER A 64 -3.45 -5.36 6.53
N SER A 65 -2.38 -5.76 7.21
CA SER A 65 -1.58 -4.90 8.08
C SER A 65 -0.56 -4.04 7.31
N ASP A 66 -0.46 -4.23 6.00
CA ASP A 66 0.41 -3.45 5.11
C ASP A 66 0.00 -1.98 4.98
N THR A 67 0.91 -1.16 4.46
CA THR A 67 0.60 0.20 3.99
C THR A 67 -0.22 0.16 2.68
N ALA A 68 -1.01 1.20 2.41
CA ALA A 68 -1.75 1.35 1.15
C ALA A 68 -0.84 1.22 -0.09
N ALA A 69 0.41 1.70 -0.01
CA ALA A 69 1.39 1.57 -1.09
C ALA A 69 1.87 0.13 -1.31
N GLN A 70 2.07 -0.64 -0.23
CA GLN A 70 2.36 -2.08 -0.33
C GLN A 70 1.17 -2.83 -0.94
N VAL A 71 -0.05 -2.53 -0.49
CA VAL A 71 -1.28 -3.11 -1.05
C VAL A 71 -1.41 -2.79 -2.54
N ALA A 72 -1.15 -1.56 -2.97
CA ALA A 72 -1.21 -1.17 -4.38
C ALA A 72 -0.23 -1.98 -5.25
N ARG A 73 0.99 -2.21 -4.75
CA ARG A 73 1.97 -3.08 -5.42
C ARG A 73 1.52 -4.53 -5.47
N GLN A 74 0.97 -5.08 -4.39
CA GLN A 74 0.47 -6.46 -4.35
C GLN A 74 -0.71 -6.66 -5.30
N VAL A 75 -1.63 -5.69 -5.37
CA VAL A 75 -2.76 -5.69 -6.31
C VAL A 75 -2.27 -5.79 -7.75
N LEU A 76 -1.32 -4.93 -8.17
CA LEU A 76 -0.75 -5.02 -9.52
C LEU A 76 0.04 -6.30 -9.74
N HIS A 77 0.78 -6.77 -8.74
CA HIS A 77 1.53 -8.02 -8.85
C HIS A 77 0.61 -9.21 -9.13
N ARG A 78 -0.49 -9.36 -8.37
CA ARG A 78 -1.50 -10.40 -8.63
C ARG A 78 -2.11 -10.26 -10.01
N ARG A 79 -2.38 -9.03 -10.44
CA ARG A 79 -2.91 -8.80 -11.78
C ARG A 79 -1.92 -9.27 -12.85
N PHE A 80 -0.63 -8.99 -12.70
CA PHE A 80 0.39 -9.44 -13.64
C PHE A 80 0.55 -10.96 -13.66
N VAL A 81 0.38 -11.64 -12.53
CA VAL A 81 0.30 -13.11 -12.51
C VAL A 81 -0.84 -13.62 -13.38
N GLN A 82 -2.01 -12.97 -13.36
CA GLN A 82 -3.13 -13.34 -14.25
C GLN A 82 -2.80 -13.07 -15.73
N LEU A 83 -2.11 -11.98 -16.04
CA LEU A 83 -1.71 -11.66 -17.42
C LEU A 83 -0.74 -12.68 -18.02
N ARG A 84 0.02 -13.41 -17.20
CA ARG A 84 0.89 -14.50 -17.68
C ARG A 84 0.10 -15.63 -18.33
N ALA A 85 -1.14 -15.83 -17.88
CA ALA A 85 -2.05 -16.83 -18.42
C ALA A 85 -2.89 -16.30 -19.59
N ASP A 86 -2.76 -15.02 -19.96
CA ASP A 86 -3.52 -14.39 -21.05
C ASP A 86 -2.79 -14.52 -22.38
N GLU A 87 -3.32 -15.38 -23.26
CA GLU A 87 -2.76 -15.70 -24.58
C GLU A 87 -2.88 -14.54 -25.59
N ASP A 88 -3.88 -13.66 -25.44
CA ASP A 88 -4.13 -12.56 -26.39
C ASP A 88 -3.06 -11.47 -26.31
N ALA A 89 -2.32 -11.40 -25.19
CA ALA A 89 -1.21 -10.49 -24.94
C ALA A 89 -1.47 -8.99 -25.22
N ARG A 90 -2.75 -8.58 -25.32
CA ARG A 90 -3.17 -7.19 -25.58
C ARG A 90 -2.72 -6.22 -24.48
N TRP A 91 -2.34 -6.74 -23.32
CA TRP A 91 -1.80 -5.99 -22.20
C TRP A 91 -0.37 -5.47 -22.42
N ARG A 92 0.38 -5.97 -23.41
CA ARG A 92 1.83 -5.68 -23.58
C ARG A 92 2.17 -4.22 -23.79
N ASP A 93 1.23 -3.45 -24.35
CA ASP A 93 1.38 -2.03 -24.64
C ASP A 93 0.56 -1.13 -23.71
N LEU A 94 -0.07 -1.73 -22.68
CA LEU A 94 -0.88 -1.00 -21.72
C LEU A 94 -0.06 -0.58 -20.50
N TRP A 95 -0.37 0.61 -20.02
CA TRP A 95 -0.04 1.05 -18.68
C TRP A 95 -1.04 0.46 -17.71
N PHE A 96 -0.57 0.16 -16.49
CA PHE A 96 -1.42 -0.30 -15.39
C PHE A 96 -1.29 0.64 -14.21
N ARG A 97 -2.40 0.84 -13.50
CA ARG A 97 -2.49 1.66 -12.30
C ARG A 97 -3.34 0.93 -11.25
N ALA A 98 -2.91 0.96 -10.00
CA ALA A 98 -3.75 0.57 -8.86
C ALA A 98 -3.94 1.77 -7.93
N ASP A 99 -5.19 2.16 -7.76
CA ASP A 99 -5.61 3.11 -6.73
C ASP A 99 -6.05 2.34 -5.48
N VAL A 100 -5.60 2.78 -4.31
CA VAL A 100 -5.91 2.14 -3.02
C VAL A 100 -6.37 3.18 -1.99
N TRP A 101 -7.47 2.87 -1.32
CA TRP A 101 -8.05 3.66 -0.23
C TRP A 101 -8.11 2.83 1.03
N SER A 102 -7.62 3.36 2.14
CA SER A 102 -7.83 2.83 3.49
C SER A 102 -9.25 3.14 3.93
N LEU A 103 -10.01 2.11 4.26
CA LEU A 103 -11.34 2.22 4.86
C LEU A 103 -11.16 2.20 6.38
N ASP A 104 -10.52 3.24 6.90
CA ASP A 104 -10.19 3.37 8.31
C ASP A 104 -11.44 3.10 9.16
N GLN A 105 -11.38 2.13 10.08
CA GLN A 105 -12.51 1.78 10.94
C GLN A 105 -12.62 2.67 12.18
N SER A 106 -11.71 3.63 12.38
CA SER A 106 -11.61 4.36 13.65
C SER A 106 -12.08 5.81 13.54
N ALA A 107 -13.26 6.05 14.09
CA ALA A 107 -13.59 7.29 14.78
C ALA A 107 -12.39 7.74 15.64
N GLY A 108 -11.66 8.77 15.22
CA GLY A 108 -10.70 9.45 16.09
C GLY A 108 -11.40 10.04 17.32
N PRO A 109 -10.68 10.41 18.39
CA PRO A 109 -11.26 10.89 19.65
C PRO A 109 -12.12 12.16 19.53
N GLY A 110 -12.14 12.82 18.36
CA GLY A 110 -13.07 13.90 18.02
C GLY A 110 -14.45 13.46 17.53
N HIS A 111 -14.75 12.16 17.47
CA HIS A 111 -16.01 11.61 16.95
C HIS A 111 -16.86 10.90 18.01
N ALA A 112 -16.60 11.13 19.31
CA ALA A 112 -17.44 10.66 20.41
C ALA A 112 -18.87 11.25 20.28
N GLY A 113 -19.74 10.55 19.56
CA GLY A 113 -21.10 10.98 19.24
C GLY A 113 -21.53 10.73 17.80
N ARG A 114 -20.61 10.39 16.88
CA ARG A 114 -20.99 10.00 15.52
C ARG A 114 -21.36 8.51 15.50
N PRO A 115 -22.55 8.14 15.00
CA PRO A 115 -22.94 6.73 14.90
C PRO A 115 -21.85 5.97 14.16
N ALA A 116 -21.48 4.80 14.68
CA ALA A 116 -20.60 3.86 13.98
C ALA A 116 -21.07 3.74 12.52
N PRO A 117 -20.18 3.84 11.52
CA PRO A 117 -20.60 3.61 10.15
C PRO A 117 -21.26 2.23 10.10
N PRO A 118 -22.43 2.10 9.44
CA PRO A 118 -23.15 0.84 9.42
C PRO A 118 -22.22 -0.25 8.90
N ALA A 119 -22.28 -1.45 9.50
CA ALA A 119 -21.65 -2.64 8.96
C ALA A 119 -22.03 -2.74 7.48
N VAL A 120 -21.07 -2.41 6.61
CA VAL A 120 -21.39 -2.09 5.22
C VAL A 120 -21.83 -3.37 4.56
N PRO A 121 -23.07 -3.45 4.02
CA PRO A 121 -23.52 -4.65 3.34
C PRO A 121 -22.55 -4.97 2.22
N ALA A 122 -22.10 -6.22 2.16
CA ALA A 122 -21.30 -6.76 1.08
C ALA A 122 -22.05 -6.59 -0.25
N GLY A 123 -21.77 -5.51 -0.97
CA GLY A 123 -22.50 -5.20 -2.19
C GLY A 123 -22.38 -3.74 -2.58
N TRP A 124 -21.38 -3.44 -3.41
CA TRP A 124 -21.32 -2.32 -4.36
C TRP A 124 -21.01 -0.92 -3.81
N ALA A 125 -21.32 -0.58 -2.58
CA ALA A 125 -21.20 0.80 -2.09
C ALA A 125 -19.77 1.26 -1.71
N LEU A 126 -18.77 0.36 -1.61
CA LEU A 126 -17.38 0.74 -1.27
C LEU A 126 -16.33 0.16 -2.24
N SER A 127 -16.71 -0.22 -3.46
CA SER A 127 -15.70 -0.62 -4.45
C SER A 127 -14.79 0.57 -4.78
N GLY A 128 -13.53 0.34 -5.14
CA GLY A 128 -12.64 1.44 -5.56
C GLY A 128 -13.21 2.28 -6.72
N ARG A 129 -14.10 1.70 -7.55
CA ARG A 129 -14.86 2.42 -8.59
C ARG A 129 -15.84 3.44 -8.00
N HIS A 130 -16.52 3.11 -6.90
CA HIS A 130 -17.42 4.03 -6.20
C HIS A 130 -16.63 5.22 -5.65
N LEU A 131 -15.54 4.96 -4.92
CA LEU A 131 -14.68 6.00 -4.36
C LEU A 131 -14.10 6.93 -5.43
N GLN A 132 -13.64 6.36 -6.55
CA GLN A 132 -13.16 7.12 -7.69
C GLN A 132 -14.27 8.00 -8.32
N THR A 133 -15.49 7.46 -8.50
CA THR A 133 -16.61 8.20 -9.12
C THR A 133 -17.03 9.40 -8.27
N HIS A 134 -16.90 9.28 -6.94
CA HIS A 134 -17.17 10.37 -6.00
C HIS A 134 -15.97 11.31 -5.79
N GLY A 135 -14.88 11.14 -6.54
CA GLY A 135 -13.72 12.02 -6.47
C GLY A 135 -12.91 11.89 -5.17
N ILE A 136 -13.06 10.78 -4.43
CA ILE A 136 -12.28 10.53 -3.23
C ILE A 136 -10.85 10.19 -3.65
N THR A 137 -9.88 10.96 -3.16
CA THR A 137 -8.45 10.74 -3.48
C THR A 137 -7.95 9.45 -2.83
N PRO A 138 -7.26 8.57 -3.57
CA PRO A 138 -6.64 7.37 -3.00
C PRO A 138 -5.47 7.73 -2.07
N ASP A 139 -5.28 6.94 -1.03
CA ASP A 139 -4.15 7.07 -0.11
C ASP A 139 -2.83 6.64 -0.75
N ALA A 140 -2.91 5.71 -1.73
CA ALA A 140 -1.76 5.31 -2.53
C ALA A 140 -2.16 5.02 -3.97
N VAL A 141 -1.23 5.34 -4.88
CA VAL A 141 -1.33 5.03 -6.30
C VAL A 141 -0.04 4.36 -6.74
N GLU A 142 -0.15 3.19 -7.34
CA GLU A 142 0.96 2.50 -7.99
C GLU A 142 0.74 2.53 -9.51
N VAL A 143 1.77 2.89 -10.28
CA VAL A 143 1.71 2.94 -11.75
C VAL A 143 2.84 2.13 -12.36
N ARG A 144 2.52 1.34 -13.39
CA ARG A 144 3.48 0.52 -14.15
C ARG A 144 3.37 0.83 -15.64
N THR A 145 4.49 1.22 -16.22
CA THR A 145 4.68 1.44 -17.65
C THR A 145 4.61 0.12 -18.43
N PRO A 146 4.31 0.14 -19.75
CA PRO A 146 4.32 -1.07 -20.56
C PRO A 146 5.66 -1.83 -20.49
N ALA A 147 6.78 -1.12 -20.46
CA ALA A 147 8.11 -1.74 -20.33
C ALA A 147 8.30 -2.46 -18.99
N GLN A 148 7.81 -1.88 -17.88
CA GLN A 148 7.83 -2.53 -16.57
C GLN A 148 6.91 -3.75 -16.53
N VAL A 149 5.70 -3.62 -17.06
CA VAL A 149 4.71 -4.71 -17.13
C VAL A 149 5.29 -5.90 -17.91
N ARG A 150 5.83 -5.70 -19.11
CA ARG A 150 6.46 -6.78 -19.90
C ARG A 150 7.58 -7.48 -19.15
N ARG A 151 8.42 -6.73 -18.44
CA ARG A 151 9.52 -7.28 -17.64
C ARG A 151 9.02 -8.10 -16.44
N GLU A 152 7.91 -7.72 -15.84
CA GLU A 152 7.35 -8.40 -14.67
C GLU A 152 6.50 -9.61 -15.06
N VAL A 153 5.71 -9.51 -16.13
CA VAL A 153 4.90 -10.62 -16.65
C VAL A 153 5.80 -11.67 -17.30
N GLY A 154 6.83 -11.28 -18.06
CA GLY A 154 7.73 -12.21 -18.76
C GLY A 154 8.76 -12.96 -17.90
N ARG A 155 8.72 -12.81 -16.57
CA ARG A 155 9.53 -13.59 -15.59
C ARG A 155 8.74 -14.77 -15.07
#